data_AF-A0A4P6PWX5-F1
#
_entry.id   AF-A0A4P6PWX5-F1
#
_cell.length_a   1.000
_cell.length_b   1.000
_cell.length_c   1.000
_cell.angle_alpha   90.00
_cell.angle_beta   90.00
_cell.angle_gamma   90.00
#
_symmetry.space_group_name_H-M   'P 1'
#
loop_
_entity.id
_entity.type
_entity.pdbx_description
1 polymer ?
#
loop_
_entity_poly.entity_id
_entity_poly.type
_entity_poly.pdbx_seq_one_letter_code
_entity_poly.pdbx_strand_id
1 'polypeptide(L)'
;MSPRRGRLIVLLTAVWVLVPTALAAARRPEWWTWIAPELTPMTWVQTVVLMLAAAGSLLVGTVLRRTGAPRTWVWPVLGAGFLALAVDDRFALHERVRDGYLAPRGITVPFLPWVAPGDFLIMGVAVAGLAFLPAVWRAVRVDAWSRSALAVGVLLAVAAVGLDSVDPHTWSTAGERLQQSFEEVLELGSGLALFGAVALRLMGLLAIHVRPAAAPSAAPPVEEPARP
;
A
#
# COMPACT_ATOMS: atom_id res chain seq x y z
N MET A 1 -14.18 -12.52 12.75
CA MET A 1 -13.33 -12.39 11.53
C MET A 1 -13.31 -13.75 10.83
N SER A 2 -13.45 -13.83 9.50
CA SER A 2 -13.32 -15.14 8.85
C SER A 2 -11.86 -15.63 8.92
N PRO A 3 -11.61 -16.94 9.10
CA PRO A 3 -10.25 -17.46 9.24
C PRO A 3 -9.31 -17.03 8.11
N ARG A 4 -9.83 -16.89 6.89
CA ARG A 4 -9.06 -16.45 5.71
C ARG A 4 -8.53 -15.02 5.84
N ARG A 5 -9.31 -14.10 6.42
CA ARG A 5 -8.91 -12.70 6.60
C ARG A 5 -7.81 -12.57 7.65
N GLY A 6 -7.91 -13.33 8.74
CA GLY A 6 -6.86 -13.40 9.76
C GLY A 6 -5.54 -13.93 9.20
N ARG A 7 -5.60 -15.02 8.41
CA ARG A 7 -4.41 -15.58 7.73
C ARG A 7 -3.74 -14.57 6.81
N LEU A 8 -4.51 -13.78 6.05
CA LEU A 8 -3.95 -12.74 5.20
C LEU A 8 -3.17 -11.71 6.01
N ILE A 9 -3.74 -11.20 7.11
CA ILE A 9 -3.06 -10.22 7.97
C ILE A 9 -1.77 -10.81 8.54
N VAL A 10 -1.83 -12.04 9.08
CA VAL A 10 -0.64 -12.73 9.60
C VAL A 10 0.44 -12.89 8.53
N LEU A 11 0.05 -13.27 7.31
CA LEU A 11 0.99 -13.41 6.19
C LEU A 11 1.65 -12.07 5.84
N LEU A 12 0.88 -10.98 5.74
CA LEU A 12 1.41 -9.66 5.42
C LEU A 12 2.36 -9.16 6.52
N THR A 13 1.99 -9.33 7.80
CA THR A 13 2.88 -9.01 8.92
C THR A 13 4.15 -9.87 8.90
N ALA A 14 4.03 -11.16 8.58
CA ALA A 14 5.19 -12.04 8.47
C ALA A 14 6.12 -11.57 7.34
N VAL A 15 5.60 -11.20 6.16
CA VAL A 15 6.42 -10.65 5.06
C VAL A 15 7.12 -9.37 5.50
N TRP A 16 6.42 -8.46 6.17
CA TRP A 16 6.99 -7.19 6.64
C TRP A 16 8.19 -7.39 7.58
N VAL A 17 8.16 -8.42 8.43
CA VAL A 17 9.25 -8.70 9.37
C VAL A 17 10.33 -9.59 8.74
N LEU A 18 9.93 -10.64 8.03
CA LEU A 18 10.85 -11.66 7.52
C LEU A 18 11.69 -11.14 6.36
N VAL A 19 11.15 -10.31 5.47
CA VAL A 19 11.93 -9.80 4.32
C VAL A 19 13.11 -8.94 4.77
N PRO A 20 12.93 -7.87 5.57
CA PRO A 20 14.06 -7.03 6.00
C PRO A 20 15.06 -7.81 6.85
N THR A 21 14.58 -8.68 7.75
CA THR A 21 15.47 -9.48 8.61
C THR A 21 16.28 -10.51 7.82
N ALA A 22 15.67 -11.17 6.83
CA ALA A 22 16.37 -12.12 5.96
C ALA A 22 17.41 -11.41 5.08
N LEU A 23 17.06 -10.26 4.49
CA LEU A 23 17.99 -9.46 3.68
C LEU A 23 19.18 -8.97 4.53
N ALA A 24 18.90 -8.45 5.74
CA ALA A 24 19.94 -8.00 6.65
C ALA A 24 20.86 -9.14 7.09
N ALA A 25 20.31 -10.32 7.38
CA ALA A 25 21.09 -11.51 7.73
C ALA A 25 21.97 -11.98 6.56
N ALA A 26 21.41 -12.01 5.35
CA ALA A 26 22.09 -12.50 4.15
C ALA A 26 23.27 -11.61 3.72
N ARG A 27 23.28 -10.33 4.09
CA ARG A 27 24.34 -9.37 3.72
C ARG A 27 25.21 -8.88 4.87
N ARG A 28 25.27 -9.58 6.00
CA ARG A 28 26.17 -9.15 7.10
C ARG A 28 27.65 -9.17 6.69
N PRO A 29 28.45 -8.17 7.10
CA PRO A 29 28.09 -7.00 7.92
C PRO A 29 27.49 -5.81 7.14
N GLU A 30 27.49 -5.86 5.81
CA GLU A 30 27.03 -4.83 4.86
C GLU A 30 25.52 -4.87 4.61
N TRP A 31 24.73 -5.14 5.65
CA TRP A 31 23.29 -5.42 5.56
C TRP A 31 22.50 -4.33 4.84
N TRP A 32 22.94 -3.07 4.95
CA TRP A 32 22.30 -1.92 4.31
C TRP A 32 22.32 -2.02 2.77
N THR A 33 23.29 -2.71 2.17
CA THR A 33 23.44 -2.76 0.70
C THR A 33 22.28 -3.44 -0.03
N TRP A 34 21.46 -4.23 0.67
CA TRP A 34 20.26 -4.89 0.12
C TRP A 34 18.95 -4.28 0.63
N ILE A 35 19.03 -3.24 1.45
CA ILE A 35 17.86 -2.61 2.07
C ILE A 35 17.80 -1.13 1.71
N ALA A 36 18.86 -0.37 1.95
CA ALA A 36 18.87 1.09 1.91
C ALA A 36 18.98 1.70 0.50
N PRO A 37 19.83 1.18 -0.40
CA PRO A 37 19.90 1.73 -1.75
C PRO A 37 18.66 1.40 -2.59
N GLU A 38 18.39 2.27 -3.55
CA GLU A 38 17.54 1.99 -4.69
C GLU A 38 18.06 0.78 -5.51
N LEU A 39 17.16 0.11 -6.25
CA LEU A 39 17.46 -1.08 -7.07
C LEU A 39 17.97 -2.31 -6.28
N THR A 40 17.53 -2.47 -5.05
CA THR A 40 17.87 -3.61 -4.18
C THR A 40 16.79 -4.71 -4.20
N PRO A 41 17.06 -5.87 -3.58
CA PRO A 41 16.02 -6.87 -3.34
C PRO A 41 14.81 -6.32 -2.55
N MET A 42 15.02 -5.35 -1.64
CA MET A 42 13.96 -4.69 -0.88
C MET A 42 12.99 -3.95 -1.80
N THR A 43 13.52 -3.06 -2.66
CA THR A 43 12.71 -2.29 -3.61
C THR A 43 12.01 -3.16 -4.65
N TRP A 44 12.61 -4.28 -5.03
CA TRP A 44 11.92 -5.29 -5.86
C TRP A 44 10.68 -5.86 -5.17
N VAL A 45 10.75 -6.20 -3.88
CA VAL A 45 9.60 -6.71 -3.13
C VAL A 45 8.52 -5.64 -3.00
N GLN A 46 8.90 -4.40 -2.68
CA GLN A 46 7.97 -3.26 -2.62
C GLN A 46 7.23 -3.06 -3.96
N THR A 47 7.98 -3.05 -5.07
CA THR A 47 7.43 -2.97 -6.43
C THR A 47 6.38 -4.06 -6.67
N VAL A 48 6.68 -5.32 -6.31
CA VAL A 48 5.72 -6.43 -6.46
C VAL A 48 4.46 -6.19 -5.62
N VAL A 49 4.60 -5.73 -4.39
CA VAL A 49 3.46 -5.42 -3.50
C VAL A 49 2.58 -4.32 -4.08
N LEU A 50 3.18 -3.24 -4.60
CA LEU A 50 2.45 -2.14 -5.25
C LEU A 50 1.75 -2.59 -6.53
N MET A 51 2.39 -3.43 -7.35
CA MET A 51 1.75 -4.04 -8.53
C MET A 51 0.54 -4.90 -8.16
N LEU A 52 0.63 -5.68 -7.08
CA LEU A 52 -0.50 -6.45 -6.56
C LEU A 52 -1.60 -5.55 -6.02
N ALA A 53 -1.27 -4.45 -5.36
CA ALA A 53 -2.24 -3.44 -4.91
C ALA A 53 -2.94 -2.75 -6.09
N ALA A 54 -2.20 -2.44 -7.16
CA ALA A 54 -2.75 -1.90 -8.39
C ALA A 54 -3.75 -2.87 -9.05
N ALA A 55 -3.33 -4.12 -9.28
CA ALA A 55 -4.17 -5.16 -9.86
C ALA A 55 -5.41 -5.44 -8.99
N GLY A 56 -5.23 -5.56 -7.67
CA GLY A 56 -6.32 -5.74 -6.71
C GLY A 56 -7.32 -4.59 -6.75
N SER A 57 -6.85 -3.35 -6.87
CA SER A 57 -7.71 -2.17 -6.96
C SER A 57 -8.56 -2.22 -8.21
N LEU A 58 -7.97 -2.53 -9.37
CA LEU A 58 -8.70 -2.70 -10.62
C LEU A 58 -9.76 -3.82 -10.53
N LEU A 59 -9.43 -4.94 -9.90
CA LEU A 59 -10.38 -6.04 -9.68
C LEU A 59 -11.57 -5.60 -8.80
N VAL A 60 -11.31 -4.88 -7.71
CA VAL A 60 -12.39 -4.32 -6.87
C VAL A 60 -13.27 -3.38 -7.68
N GLY A 61 -12.67 -2.50 -8.49
CA GLY A 61 -13.40 -1.61 -9.40
C GLY A 61 -14.30 -2.37 -10.37
N THR A 62 -13.79 -3.43 -11.01
CA THR A 62 -14.55 -4.28 -11.94
C THR A 62 -15.71 -4.96 -11.26
N VAL A 63 -15.51 -5.55 -10.07
CA VAL A 63 -16.60 -6.19 -9.30
C VAL A 63 -17.68 -5.17 -8.97
N LEU A 64 -17.32 -4.01 -8.42
CA LEU A 64 -18.29 -2.98 -8.05
C LEU A 64 -19.06 -2.41 -9.24
N ARG A 65 -18.43 -2.27 -10.42
CA ARG A 65 -19.11 -1.85 -11.66
C ARG A 65 -20.16 -2.87 -12.08
N ARG A 66 -19.83 -4.17 -12.03
CA ARG A 66 -20.77 -5.24 -12.39
C ARG A 66 -21.98 -5.33 -11.45
N THR A 67 -21.83 -4.86 -10.21
CA THR A 67 -22.90 -4.88 -9.21
C THR A 67 -23.64 -3.56 -9.09
N GLY A 68 -23.38 -2.58 -9.96
CA GLY A 68 -24.02 -1.25 -9.92
C GLY A 68 -23.71 -0.43 -8.67
N ALA A 69 -22.61 -0.73 -7.96
CA ALA A 69 -22.26 -0.02 -6.73
C ALA A 69 -21.76 1.41 -7.04
N PRO A 70 -21.99 2.40 -6.16
CA PRO A 70 -21.49 3.75 -6.37
C PRO A 70 -19.96 3.85 -6.15
N ARG A 71 -19.36 4.95 -6.62
CA ARG A 71 -17.93 5.29 -6.40
C ARG A 71 -16.92 4.31 -7.00
N THR A 72 -17.26 3.68 -8.13
CA THR A 72 -16.36 2.75 -8.82
C THR A 72 -15.10 3.40 -9.38
N TRP A 73 -15.14 4.72 -9.63
CA TRP A 73 -14.02 5.48 -10.19
C TRP A 73 -12.81 5.59 -9.24
N VAL A 74 -13.02 5.44 -7.92
CA VAL A 74 -11.95 5.54 -6.92
C VAL A 74 -10.89 4.46 -7.15
N TRP A 75 -11.34 3.26 -7.53
CA TRP A 75 -10.50 2.07 -7.66
C TRP A 75 -9.52 2.08 -8.84
N PRO A 76 -9.90 2.48 -10.08
CA PRO A 76 -8.92 2.68 -11.15
C PRO A 76 -7.98 3.84 -10.88
N VAL A 77 -8.42 4.93 -10.23
CA VAL A 77 -7.52 6.02 -9.84
C VAL A 77 -6.50 5.55 -8.80
N LEU A 78 -6.96 4.81 -7.78
CA LEU A 78 -6.09 4.20 -6.78
C LEU A 78 -5.11 3.19 -7.41
N GLY A 79 -5.60 2.36 -8.34
CA GLY A 79 -4.76 1.42 -9.07
C GLY A 79 -3.71 2.09 -9.94
N ALA A 80 -4.04 3.20 -10.60
CA ALA A 80 -3.09 4.02 -11.35
C ALA A 80 -2.04 4.66 -10.41
N GLY A 81 -2.44 5.12 -9.23
CA GLY A 81 -1.52 5.63 -8.21
C GLY A 81 -0.52 4.57 -7.74
N PHE A 82 -0.98 3.37 -7.40
CA PHE A 82 -0.08 2.27 -7.04
C PHE A 82 0.84 1.85 -8.18
N LEU A 83 0.35 1.85 -9.42
CA LEU A 83 1.18 1.56 -10.59
C LEU A 83 2.24 2.64 -10.80
N ALA A 84 1.89 3.92 -10.62
CA ALA A 84 2.85 5.02 -10.73
C ALA A 84 3.96 4.89 -9.67
N LEU A 85 3.60 4.60 -8.42
CA LEU A 85 4.58 4.32 -7.36
C LEU A 85 5.45 3.10 -7.69
N ALA A 86 4.86 1.99 -8.15
CA ALA A 86 5.64 0.80 -8.53
C ALA A 86 6.64 1.07 -9.66
N VAL A 87 6.28 1.94 -10.60
CA VAL A 87 7.18 2.38 -11.69
C VAL A 87 8.27 3.28 -11.11
N ASP A 88 7.93 4.17 -10.21
CA ASP A 88 8.89 5.03 -9.54
C ASP A 88 9.92 4.21 -8.75
N ASP A 89 9.50 3.34 -7.82
CA ASP A 89 10.40 2.43 -7.05
C ASP A 89 11.33 1.60 -7.95
N ARG A 90 10.82 1.14 -9.10
CA ARG A 90 11.60 0.31 -10.01
C ARG A 90 12.64 1.10 -10.78
N PHE A 91 12.36 2.37 -11.03
CA PHE A 91 13.13 3.21 -11.93
C PHE A 91 13.64 4.49 -11.29
N ALA A 92 13.62 4.68 -9.97
CA ALA A 92 14.14 5.88 -9.32
C ALA A 92 13.69 7.18 -10.01
N LEU A 93 12.44 7.27 -10.49
CA LEU A 93 12.09 8.35 -11.43
C LEU A 93 12.17 9.70 -10.74
N HIS A 94 11.64 9.80 -9.52
CA HIS A 94 11.71 11.02 -8.72
C HIS A 94 13.17 11.39 -8.40
N GLU A 95 14.03 10.42 -8.05
CA GLU A 95 15.46 10.68 -7.83
C GLU A 95 16.16 11.17 -9.09
N ARG A 96 15.92 10.55 -10.25
CA ARG A 96 16.55 10.97 -11.51
C ARG A 96 16.14 12.37 -11.91
N VAL A 97 14.88 12.75 -11.65
CA VAL A 97 14.41 14.12 -11.87
C VAL A 97 15.04 15.07 -10.85
N ARG A 98 15.11 14.69 -9.58
CA ARG A 98 15.79 15.44 -8.52
C ARG A 98 17.24 15.69 -8.90
N ASP A 99 18.04 14.64 -9.01
CA ASP A 99 19.51 14.69 -9.15
C ASP A 99 19.93 15.16 -10.54
N GLY A 100 19.18 14.80 -11.57
CA GLY A 100 19.50 15.14 -12.97
C GLY A 100 19.04 16.53 -13.38
N TYR A 101 18.00 17.09 -12.75
CA TYR A 101 17.38 18.32 -13.21
C TYR A 101 17.19 19.38 -12.11
N LEU A 102 16.57 19.03 -10.97
CA LEU A 102 16.17 20.01 -9.96
C LEU A 102 17.31 20.45 -9.05
N ALA A 103 18.02 19.50 -8.44
CA ALA A 103 19.08 19.75 -7.47
C ALA A 103 20.25 20.56 -8.07
N PRO A 104 20.77 20.25 -9.30
CA PRO A 104 21.84 21.05 -9.90
C PRO A 104 21.47 22.50 -10.20
N ARG A 105 20.16 22.82 -10.25
CA ARG A 105 19.64 24.18 -10.47
C ARG A 105 19.26 24.88 -9.16
N GLY A 106 19.47 24.24 -8.01
CA GLY A 106 19.10 24.78 -6.70
C GLY A 106 17.61 25.01 -6.54
N ILE A 107 16.77 24.23 -7.24
CA ILE A 107 15.31 24.39 -7.15
C ILE A 107 14.84 23.82 -5.80
N THR A 108 14.38 24.70 -4.93
CA THR A 108 13.92 24.40 -3.57
C THR A 108 12.53 25.00 -3.31
N VAL A 109 11.93 24.62 -2.18
CA VAL A 109 10.70 25.24 -1.67
C VAL A 109 11.07 26.19 -0.52
N PRO A 110 10.94 27.52 -0.68
CA PRO A 110 11.52 28.50 0.27
C PRO A 110 11.06 28.37 1.73
N PHE A 111 9.89 27.78 1.98
CA PHE A 111 9.30 27.63 3.31
C PHE A 111 9.52 26.23 3.93
N LEU A 112 10.30 25.36 3.26
CA LEU A 112 10.67 24.03 3.75
C LEU A 112 12.20 23.92 3.85
N PRO A 113 12.86 24.62 4.79
CA PRO A 113 14.32 24.74 4.83
C PRO A 113 15.06 23.43 5.17
N TRP A 114 14.34 22.37 5.58
CA TRP A 114 14.92 21.06 5.90
C TRP A 114 14.92 20.09 4.72
N VAL A 115 14.22 20.45 3.62
CA VAL A 115 14.06 19.63 2.42
C VAL A 115 15.18 19.97 1.44
N ALA A 116 15.92 18.97 0.97
CA ALA A 116 17.01 19.20 0.03
C ALA A 116 16.47 19.65 -1.35
N PRO A 117 17.29 20.32 -2.17
CA PRO A 117 16.90 20.72 -3.52
C PRO A 117 16.33 19.56 -4.34
N GLY A 118 15.10 19.72 -4.83
CA GLY A 118 14.40 18.71 -5.62
C GLY A 118 13.62 17.63 -4.86
N ASP A 119 13.80 17.46 -3.54
CA ASP A 119 13.08 16.44 -2.74
C ASP A 119 11.60 16.76 -2.51
N PHE A 120 11.12 17.95 -2.87
CA PHE A 120 9.71 18.30 -2.74
C PHE A 120 8.78 17.48 -3.66
N LEU A 121 9.32 16.71 -4.62
CA LEU A 121 8.53 15.86 -5.51
C LEU A 121 7.73 14.80 -4.74
N ILE A 122 8.38 14.07 -3.83
CA ILE A 122 7.71 13.03 -3.04
C ILE A 122 6.65 13.63 -2.11
N MET A 123 6.91 14.83 -1.58
CA MET A 123 5.92 15.58 -0.80
C MET A 123 4.69 15.95 -1.63
N GLY A 124 4.89 16.33 -2.89
CA GLY A 124 3.80 16.59 -3.84
C GLY A 124 2.94 15.35 -4.07
N VAL A 125 3.57 14.19 -4.25
CA VAL A 125 2.86 12.89 -4.38
C VAL A 125 2.09 12.56 -3.10
N ALA A 126 2.71 12.76 -1.93
CA ALA A 126 2.07 12.55 -0.64
C ALA A 126 0.84 13.46 -0.44
N VAL A 127 0.95 14.75 -0.78
CA VAL A 127 -0.18 15.70 -0.72
C VAL A 127 -1.31 15.27 -1.66
N ALA A 128 -0.99 14.84 -2.90
CA ALA A 128 -2.00 14.34 -3.83
C ALA A 128 -2.70 13.08 -3.29
N GLY A 129 -1.95 12.15 -2.71
CA GLY A 129 -2.49 10.95 -2.04
C GLY A 129 -3.40 11.28 -0.85
N LEU A 130 -2.97 12.19 0.01
CA LEU A 130 -3.76 12.65 1.17
C LEU A 130 -5.01 13.42 0.74
N ALA A 131 -4.95 14.23 -0.31
CA ALA A 131 -6.11 14.89 -0.89
C ALA A 131 -7.14 13.89 -1.45
N PHE A 132 -6.66 12.75 -1.97
CA PHE A 132 -7.50 11.66 -2.46
C PHE A 132 -8.04 10.73 -1.36
N LEU A 133 -7.40 10.70 -0.19
CA LEU A 133 -7.73 9.82 0.93
C LEU A 133 -9.20 9.87 1.38
N PRO A 134 -9.92 11.01 1.45
CA PRO A 134 -11.33 11.02 1.81
C PRO A 134 -12.21 10.18 0.88
N ALA A 135 -11.87 10.10 -0.41
CA ALA A 135 -12.59 9.27 -1.38
C ALA A 135 -12.33 7.77 -1.12
N VAL A 136 -11.05 7.40 -0.92
CA VAL A 136 -10.63 6.02 -0.62
C VAL A 136 -11.22 5.55 0.71
N TRP A 137 -11.15 6.38 1.75
CA TRP A 137 -11.71 6.10 3.07
C TRP A 137 -13.20 5.77 2.98
N ARG A 138 -13.98 6.57 2.25
CA ARG A 138 -15.40 6.30 2.02
C ARG A 138 -15.65 5.00 1.23
N ALA A 139 -14.74 4.61 0.33
CA ALA A 139 -14.84 3.39 -0.45
C ALA A 139 -14.57 2.12 0.39
N VAL A 140 -13.74 2.22 1.44
CA VAL A 140 -13.42 1.09 2.33
C VAL A 140 -14.18 1.08 3.66
N ARG A 141 -14.85 2.18 4.05
CA ARG A 141 -15.47 2.34 5.39
C ARG A 141 -16.45 1.26 5.82
N VAL A 142 -17.05 0.55 4.87
CA VAL A 142 -17.99 -0.55 5.13
C VAL A 142 -17.31 -1.78 5.72
N ASP A 143 -15.98 -1.84 5.65
CA ASP A 143 -15.19 -2.96 6.13
C ASP A 143 -14.11 -2.49 7.10
N ALA A 144 -14.34 -2.73 8.39
CA ALA A 144 -13.48 -2.23 9.46
C ALA A 144 -12.01 -2.65 9.30
N TRP A 145 -11.74 -3.88 8.83
CA TRP A 145 -10.36 -4.36 8.66
C TRP A 145 -9.66 -3.70 7.48
N SER A 146 -10.38 -3.51 6.38
CA SER A 146 -9.85 -2.77 5.22
C SER A 146 -9.53 -1.33 5.60
N ARG A 147 -10.42 -0.70 6.38
CA ARG A 147 -10.22 0.65 6.92
C ARG A 147 -9.03 0.74 7.88
N SER A 148 -8.87 -0.22 8.79
CA SER A 148 -7.72 -0.26 9.70
C SER A 148 -6.40 -0.45 8.94
N ALA A 149 -6.37 -1.35 7.96
CA ALA A 149 -5.19 -1.56 7.12
C ALA A 149 -4.84 -0.28 6.31
N LEU A 150 -5.84 0.41 5.76
CA LEU A 150 -5.64 1.71 5.09
C LEU A 150 -5.05 2.75 6.05
N ALA A 151 -5.58 2.86 7.27
CA ALA A 151 -5.08 3.81 8.26
C ALA A 151 -3.62 3.53 8.61
N VAL A 152 -3.25 2.27 8.87
CA VAL A 152 -1.87 1.87 9.13
C VAL A 152 -0.98 2.19 7.93
N GLY A 153 -1.41 1.84 6.71
CA GLY A 153 -0.64 2.11 5.50
C GLY A 153 -0.37 3.59 5.28
N VAL A 154 -1.38 4.44 5.46
CA VAL A 154 -1.24 5.90 5.35
C VAL A 154 -0.30 6.46 6.43
N LEU A 155 -0.42 6.02 7.68
CA LEU A 155 0.45 6.49 8.76
C LEU A 155 1.91 6.11 8.51
N LEU A 156 2.17 4.89 8.04
CA LEU A 156 3.51 4.44 7.68
C LEU A 156 4.06 5.20 6.46
N ALA A 157 3.24 5.46 5.43
CA ALA A 157 3.65 6.26 4.28
C ALA A 157 4.02 7.70 4.67
N VAL A 158 3.21 8.34 5.53
CA VAL A 158 3.51 9.69 6.03
C VAL A 158 4.81 9.70 6.83
N ALA A 159 5.08 8.66 7.62
CA ALA A 159 6.33 8.52 8.34
C ALA A 159 7.53 8.32 7.39
N ALA A 160 7.40 7.47 6.37
CA ALA A 160 8.46 7.25 5.36
C ALA A 160 8.79 8.54 4.61
N VAL A 161 7.79 9.21 4.02
CA VAL A 161 7.96 10.51 3.34
C VAL A 161 8.54 11.56 4.28
N GLY A 162 8.18 11.53 5.56
CA GLY A 162 8.74 12.43 6.56
C GLY A 162 10.24 12.21 6.79
N LEU A 163 10.69 10.96 6.80
CA LEU A 163 12.12 10.62 6.91
C LEU A 163 12.89 11.02 5.66
N ASP A 164 12.35 10.70 4.48
CA ASP A 164 12.96 11.03 3.18
C ASP A 164 13.08 12.55 2.97
N SER A 165 12.17 13.33 3.56
CA SER A 165 12.20 14.79 3.43
C SER A 165 13.35 15.50 4.19
N VAL A 166 14.15 14.78 4.97
CA VAL A 166 15.23 15.37 5.79
C VAL A 166 16.56 15.24 5.06
N ASP A 167 17.23 16.36 4.81
CA ASP A 167 18.54 16.38 4.14
C ASP A 167 19.60 15.50 4.86
N PRO A 168 20.04 14.40 4.23
CA PRO A 168 21.00 13.46 4.82
C PRO A 168 22.43 14.00 4.84
N HIS A 169 22.76 15.09 4.13
CA HIS A 169 24.12 15.64 4.06
C HIS A 169 24.68 16.10 5.42
N THR A 170 23.80 16.29 6.40
CA THR A 170 24.20 16.65 7.77
C THR A 170 24.53 15.44 8.65
N TRP A 171 24.42 14.22 8.11
CA TRP A 171 24.48 12.97 8.88
C TRP A 171 25.82 12.25 8.66
N SER A 172 26.20 11.42 9.63
CA SER A 172 27.27 10.44 9.38
C SER A 172 26.78 9.36 8.41
N THR A 173 27.67 8.77 7.63
CA THR A 173 27.34 7.66 6.71
C THR A 173 26.64 6.49 7.41
N ALA A 174 26.97 6.21 8.67
CA ALA A 174 26.29 5.17 9.45
C ALA A 174 24.85 5.57 9.81
N GLY A 175 24.62 6.85 10.11
CA GLY A 175 23.30 7.41 10.38
C GLY A 175 22.41 7.39 9.15
N GLU A 176 22.93 7.85 8.01
CA GLU A 176 22.24 7.83 6.71
C GLU A 176 21.77 6.42 6.35
N ARG A 177 22.68 5.42 6.40
CA ARG A 177 22.34 4.01 6.13
C ARG A 177 21.25 3.48 7.04
N LEU A 178 21.26 3.88 8.32
CA LEU A 178 20.26 3.45 9.29
C LEU A 178 18.89 4.07 8.99
N GLN A 179 18.84 5.35 8.68
CA GLN A 179 17.58 6.03 8.35
C GLN A 179 17.00 5.54 7.03
N GLN A 180 17.78 5.47 5.95
CA GLN A 180 17.33 4.92 4.66
C GLN A 180 16.79 3.49 4.84
N SER A 181 17.49 2.65 5.62
CA SER A 181 17.00 1.31 5.87
C SER A 181 15.71 1.27 6.70
N PHE A 182 15.52 2.24 7.60
CA PHE A 182 14.30 2.36 8.38
C PHE A 182 13.13 2.85 7.52
N GLU A 183 13.37 3.84 6.66
CA GLU A 183 12.44 4.33 5.65
C GLU A 183 11.95 3.19 4.76
N GLU A 184 12.86 2.44 4.15
CA GLU A 184 12.56 1.27 3.30
C GLU A 184 11.68 0.22 4.00
N VAL A 185 11.91 -0.01 5.30
CA VAL A 185 11.08 -0.90 6.13
C VAL A 185 9.69 -0.32 6.35
N LEU A 186 9.56 0.99 6.56
CA LEU A 186 8.27 1.66 6.69
C LEU A 186 7.51 1.66 5.36
N GLU A 187 8.18 1.87 4.24
CA GLU A 187 7.60 1.82 2.90
C GLU A 187 7.06 0.44 2.55
N LEU A 188 7.84 -0.62 2.81
CA LEU A 188 7.36 -1.99 2.66
C LEU A 188 6.13 -2.25 3.55
N GLY A 189 6.18 -1.81 4.81
CA GLY A 189 5.05 -1.91 5.73
C GLY A 189 3.81 -1.17 5.22
N SER A 190 4.00 0.03 4.67
CA SER A 190 2.95 0.82 4.07
C SER A 190 2.33 0.10 2.86
N GLY A 191 3.16 -0.31 1.90
CA GLY A 191 2.72 -1.03 0.71
C GLY A 191 1.93 -2.29 1.05
N LEU A 192 2.42 -3.09 2.02
CA LEU A 192 1.73 -4.30 2.49
C LEU A 192 0.38 -3.99 3.16
N ALA A 193 0.31 -2.93 3.97
CA ALA A 193 -0.93 -2.52 4.62
C ALA A 193 -1.95 -1.96 3.62
N LEU A 194 -1.51 -1.16 2.65
CA LEU A 194 -2.35 -0.65 1.56
C LEU A 194 -2.86 -1.78 0.65
N PHE A 195 -1.98 -2.72 0.28
CA PHE A 195 -2.39 -3.96 -0.39
C PHE A 195 -3.40 -4.74 0.46
N GLY A 196 -3.15 -4.89 1.76
CA GLY A 196 -4.06 -5.51 2.71
C GLY A 196 -5.44 -4.85 2.71
N ALA A 197 -5.51 -3.52 2.68
CA ALA A 197 -6.77 -2.78 2.60
C ALA A 197 -7.57 -3.16 1.35
N VAL A 198 -6.92 -3.20 0.19
CA VAL A 198 -7.52 -3.58 -1.10
C VAL A 198 -7.97 -5.05 -1.10
N ALA A 199 -7.09 -5.96 -0.69
CA ALA A 199 -7.34 -7.40 -0.69
C ALA A 199 -8.48 -7.77 0.28
N LEU A 200 -8.50 -7.18 1.48
CA LEU A 200 -9.58 -7.37 2.45
C LEU A 200 -10.92 -6.88 1.89
N ARG A 201 -10.93 -5.74 1.19
CA ARG A 201 -12.13 -5.22 0.53
C ARG A 201 -12.62 -6.18 -0.55
N LEU A 202 -11.72 -6.67 -1.40
CA LEU A 202 -12.04 -7.64 -2.45
C LEU A 202 -12.64 -8.93 -1.86
N MET A 203 -12.02 -9.49 -0.82
CA MET A 203 -12.53 -10.68 -0.13
C MET A 203 -13.94 -10.46 0.42
N GLY A 204 -14.21 -9.27 1.00
CA GLY A 204 -15.54 -8.90 1.48
C GLY A 204 -16.59 -8.89 0.37
N LEU A 205 -16.23 -8.34 -0.80
CA LEU A 205 -17.12 -8.32 -1.96
C LEU A 205 -17.36 -9.73 -2.53
N LEU A 206 -16.31 -10.53 -2.67
CA LEU A 206 -16.45 -11.90 -3.16
C LEU A 206 -17.26 -12.78 -2.22
N ALA A 207 -17.12 -12.60 -0.90
CA ALA A 207 -17.89 -13.37 0.07
C ALA A 207 -19.42 -13.13 -0.04
N ILE A 208 -19.84 -11.97 -0.52
CA ILE A 208 -21.26 -11.66 -0.76
C ILE A 208 -21.76 -12.38 -2.02
N HIS A 209 -20.93 -12.47 -3.08
CA HIS A 209 -21.35 -12.98 -4.39
C HIS A 209 -21.11 -14.49 -4.59
N VAL A 210 -20.17 -15.08 -3.85
CA VAL A 210 -19.79 -16.49 -3.96
C VAL A 210 -20.58 -17.38 -2.99
N ARG A 211 -21.31 -16.80 -2.03
CA ARG A 211 -22.17 -17.61 -1.16
C ARG A 211 -23.28 -18.22 -2.03
N PRO A 212 -23.43 -19.57 -2.03
CA PRO A 212 -24.57 -20.20 -2.68
C PRO A 212 -25.85 -19.52 -2.17
N ALA A 213 -26.79 -19.22 -3.06
CA ALA A 213 -28.14 -18.88 -2.64
C ALA A 213 -28.55 -19.93 -1.61
N ALA A 214 -28.93 -19.49 -0.40
CA ALA A 214 -29.41 -20.42 0.61
C ALA A 214 -30.44 -21.31 -0.07
N ALA A 215 -30.25 -22.64 0.00
CA ALA A 215 -31.21 -23.57 -0.57
C ALA A 215 -32.59 -23.11 -0.08
N PRO A 216 -33.58 -22.94 -0.99
CA PRO A 216 -34.89 -22.45 -0.60
C PRO A 216 -35.31 -23.26 0.62
N SER A 217 -35.57 -22.56 1.73
CA SER A 217 -36.04 -23.19 2.97
C SER A 217 -37.11 -24.18 2.54
N ALA A 218 -36.89 -25.47 2.81
CA ALA A 218 -37.84 -26.51 2.44
C ALA A 218 -39.23 -26.00 2.81
N ALA A 219 -40.12 -25.94 1.82
CA ALA A 219 -41.48 -25.46 2.03
C ALA A 219 -42.02 -26.15 3.29
N PRO A 220 -42.72 -25.42 4.19
CA PRO A 220 -43.28 -26.03 5.37
C PRO A 220 -44.07 -27.28 4.94
N PRO A 221 -43.96 -28.41 5.67
CA PRO A 221 -44.64 -29.63 5.31
C PRO A 221 -46.11 -29.30 5.07
N VAL A 222 -46.61 -29.66 3.89
CA VAL A 222 -48.03 -29.56 3.59
C VAL A 222 -48.73 -30.39 4.64
N GLU A 223 -49.51 -29.76 5.53
CA GLU A 223 -50.39 -30.48 6.45
C GLU A 223 -51.29 -31.38 5.61
N GLU A 224 -51.07 -32.68 5.70
CA GLU A 224 -51.94 -33.67 5.06
C GLU A 224 -53.32 -33.53 5.71
N PRO A 225 -54.39 -33.25 4.95
CA PRO A 225 -55.71 -33.11 5.53
C PRO A 225 -56.11 -34.42 6.21
N ALA A 226 -56.55 -34.31 7.47
CA ALA A 226 -56.99 -35.46 8.27
C ALA A 226 -57.99 -36.30 7.46
N ARG A 227 -57.66 -37.57 7.23
CA ARG A 227 -58.57 -38.50 6.56
C ARG A 227 -59.79 -38.74 7.47
N PRO A 228 -61.02 -38.66 6.93
CA PRO A 228 -62.25 -38.92 7.68
C PRO A 228 -62.40 -40.40 8.05
#